data_AF-A0AAP0PTW4-F1
#
_entry.id   AF-A0AAP0PTW4-F1
#
_cell.length_a   1.000
_cell.length_b   1.000
_cell.length_c   1.000
_cell.angle_alpha   90.00
_cell.angle_beta   90.00
_cell.angle_gamma   90.00
#
_symmetry.space_group_name_H-M   'P 1'
#
loop_
_entity.id
_entity.type
_entity.pdbx_description
1 polymer ?
#
loop_
_entity_poly.entity_id
_entity_poly.type
_entity_poly.pdbx_seq_one_letter_code
_entity_poly.pdbx_strand_id
1 'polypeptide(L)'
;MGRPLKNPPISSSILSVSIPFIPRSMLDYNVPGGKLNRGLSVIDSYELLKEGKDLTKDENFLACALGWCIEWLQAYFLVLDDIMDNAHTRRGRPCWFRMEKVGTIAVNDGLLLRNHIPIILKKHLREKPYYVDLLDLFNETASGQMIDLITTLEGDEDLSKTIGQMLVCWFSVFVFLVACALLMAGEKLDNHLVVKNVLVEMGIYFQVQYESKSYEKLISSIEGHQSKAVQAVLKSFLGKDLQETEVGKDVELA
;
A
#
# COMPACT_ATOMS: atom_id res chain seq x y z
N MET A 1 -10.95 4.54 22.26
CA MET A 1 -11.79 3.34 22.00
C MET A 1 -11.75 3.07 20.51
N GLY A 2 -10.97 2.08 20.08
CA GLY A 2 -10.85 1.72 18.67
C GLY A 2 -12.18 1.15 18.14
N ARG A 3 -12.66 1.65 17.00
CA ARG A 3 -13.73 0.97 16.28
C ARG A 3 -13.20 -0.42 15.87
N PRO A 4 -13.99 -1.49 15.97
CA PRO A 4 -13.57 -2.78 15.44
C PRO A 4 -13.27 -2.61 13.95
N LEU A 5 -12.08 -3.04 13.52
CA LEU A 5 -11.69 -3.14 12.11
C LEU A 5 -12.77 -3.97 11.40
N LYS A 6 -13.71 -3.29 10.74
CA LYS A 6 -14.61 -3.96 9.80
C LYS A 6 -13.70 -4.33 8.64
N ASN A 7 -13.32 -5.61 8.56
CA ASN A 7 -12.77 -6.14 7.32
C ASN A 7 -13.64 -5.61 6.17
N PRO A 8 -13.05 -5.00 5.13
CA PRO A 8 -13.86 -4.52 4.02
C PRO A 8 -14.62 -5.74 3.53
N PRO A 9 -15.96 -5.68 3.41
CA PRO A 9 -16.72 -6.84 3.01
C PRO A 9 -16.07 -7.33 1.73
N ILE A 10 -15.57 -8.57 1.78
CA ILE A 10 -15.15 -9.29 0.59
C ILE A 10 -16.42 -9.39 -0.23
N SER A 11 -16.66 -8.39 -1.07
CA SER A 11 -17.75 -8.49 -2.01
C SER A 11 -17.31 -9.62 -2.90
N SER A 12 -18.03 -10.73 -2.82
CA SER A 12 -17.81 -11.88 -3.69
C SER A 12 -17.64 -11.43 -5.13
N SER A 13 -18.24 -10.32 -5.55
CA SER A 13 -18.08 -9.66 -6.85
C SER A 13 -16.68 -9.13 -7.22
N ILE A 14 -15.85 -8.71 -6.24
CA ILE A 14 -14.47 -8.22 -6.49
C ILE A 14 -13.51 -9.40 -6.63
N LEU A 15 -13.62 -10.41 -5.75
CA LEU A 15 -12.90 -11.68 -5.90
C LEU A 15 -13.47 -12.56 -7.02
N SER A 16 -14.74 -12.38 -7.39
CA SER A 16 -15.40 -12.98 -8.56
C SER A 16 -15.38 -12.04 -9.76
N VAL A 17 -14.37 -11.16 -9.85
CA VAL A 17 -13.85 -10.82 -11.17
C VAL A 17 -13.25 -12.13 -11.71
N SER A 18 -14.16 -12.98 -12.19
CA SER A 18 -13.94 -14.31 -12.71
C SER A 18 -13.00 -14.17 -13.90
N ILE A 19 -11.73 -14.48 -13.66
CA ILE A 19 -10.79 -14.69 -14.74
C ILE A 19 -10.58 -16.19 -14.78
N PRO A 20 -11.11 -16.90 -15.81
CA PRO A 20 -11.18 -18.36 -15.85
C PRO A 20 -9.82 -19.08 -15.87
N PHE A 21 -8.71 -18.35 -15.72
CA PHE A 21 -7.35 -18.84 -15.89
C PHE A 21 -6.44 -18.67 -14.65
N ILE A 22 -6.93 -18.08 -13.55
CA ILE A 22 -6.14 -18.02 -12.31
C ILE A 22 -6.58 -19.14 -11.37
N PRO A 23 -5.66 -19.95 -10.83
CA PRO A 23 -5.97 -20.84 -9.73
C PRO A 23 -6.45 -19.99 -8.55
N ARG A 24 -7.73 -20.11 -8.17
CA ARG A 24 -8.32 -19.41 -7.01
C ARG A 24 -7.47 -19.61 -5.74
N SER A 25 -6.86 -20.80 -5.64
CA SER A 25 -5.89 -21.16 -4.62
C SER A 25 -4.68 -20.23 -4.52
N MET A 26 -4.18 -19.65 -5.61
CA MET A 26 -3.04 -18.72 -5.57
C MET A 26 -3.46 -17.37 -4.98
N LEU A 27 -4.60 -16.84 -5.42
CA LEU A 27 -5.15 -15.59 -4.91
C LEU A 27 -5.49 -15.70 -3.42
N ASP A 28 -6.20 -16.77 -3.05
CA ASP A 28 -6.62 -17.02 -1.67
C ASP A 28 -5.42 -17.28 -0.74
N TYR A 29 -4.27 -17.68 -1.28
CA TYR A 29 -3.06 -17.89 -0.50
C TYR A 29 -2.27 -16.59 -0.28
N ASN A 30 -2.05 -15.83 -1.35
CA ASN A 30 -1.12 -14.70 -1.33
C ASN A 30 -1.78 -13.36 -0.98
N VAL A 31 -3.06 -13.18 -1.32
CA VAL A 31 -3.74 -11.89 -1.16
C VAL A 31 -4.38 -11.78 0.22
N PRO A 32 -5.39 -12.60 0.61
CA PRO A 32 -5.99 -12.52 1.94
C PRO A 32 -5.12 -13.26 2.98
N GLY A 33 -4.76 -12.56 4.05
CA GLY A 33 -3.97 -13.15 5.13
C GLY A 33 -3.02 -12.20 5.85
N GLY A 34 -2.88 -10.97 5.36
CA GLY A 34 -2.33 -9.85 6.13
C GLY A 34 -3.41 -9.11 6.92
N LYS A 35 -3.02 -8.04 7.61
CA LYS A 35 -3.95 -7.15 8.34
C LYS A 35 -4.85 -6.31 7.42
N LEU A 36 -4.59 -6.32 6.10
CA LEU A 36 -5.28 -5.49 5.08
C LEU A 36 -5.21 -3.98 5.37
N ASN A 37 -4.22 -3.55 6.17
CA ASN A 37 -4.08 -2.17 6.61
C ASN A 37 -3.89 -1.21 5.44
N ARG A 38 -3.28 -1.64 4.32
CA ARG A 38 -3.02 -0.76 3.17
C ARG A 38 -4.32 -0.51 2.39
N GLY A 39 -5.05 -1.58 2.08
CA GLY A 39 -6.36 -1.47 1.43
C GLY A 39 -7.37 -0.69 2.28
N LEU A 40 -7.44 -0.97 3.59
CA LEU A 40 -8.29 -0.24 4.53
C LEU A 40 -7.92 1.23 4.65
N SER A 41 -6.63 1.54 4.63
CA SER A 41 -6.17 2.92 4.75
C SER A 41 -6.64 3.82 3.62
N VAL A 42 -6.81 3.31 2.39
CA VAL A 42 -7.38 4.11 1.29
C VAL A 42 -8.86 4.41 1.51
N ILE A 43 -9.61 3.43 2.01
CA ILE A 43 -11.04 3.60 2.32
C ILE A 43 -11.19 4.63 3.45
N ASP A 44 -10.45 4.46 4.54
CA ASP A 44 -10.51 5.38 5.69
C ASP A 44 -10.05 6.79 5.31
N SER A 45 -9.02 6.91 4.46
CA SER A 45 -8.56 8.21 3.97
C SER A 45 -9.63 8.89 3.12
N TYR A 46 -10.31 8.13 2.27
CA TYR A 46 -11.36 8.65 1.43
C TYR A 46 -12.58 9.10 2.25
N GLU A 47 -12.95 8.36 3.29
CA GLU A 47 -13.99 8.76 4.26
C GLU A 47 -13.63 10.07 4.97
N LEU A 48 -12.36 10.22 5.41
CA LEU A 48 -11.88 11.44 6.06
C LEU A 48 -11.91 12.64 5.12
N LEU A 49 -11.54 12.45 3.84
CA LEU A 49 -11.60 13.49 2.81
C LEU A 49 -13.02 13.95 2.48
N LYS A 50 -14.03 13.14 2.79
CA LYS A 50 -15.45 13.50 2.63
C LYS A 50 -16.01 14.30 3.81
N GLU A 51 -15.18 14.64 4.78
CA GLU A 51 -15.50 15.53 5.93
C GLU A 51 -16.75 15.09 6.71
N GLY A 52 -16.91 13.77 6.90
CA GLY A 52 -18.01 13.21 7.68
C GLY A 52 -19.32 13.02 6.91
N LYS A 53 -19.31 13.18 5.58
CA LYS A 53 -20.41 12.72 4.73
C LYS A 53 -20.31 11.20 4.54
N ASP A 54 -21.44 10.52 4.69
CA ASP A 54 -21.52 9.08 4.42
C ASP A 54 -21.19 8.78 2.95
N LEU A 55 -20.36 7.76 2.74
CA LEU A 55 -20.08 7.26 1.40
C LEU A 55 -21.34 6.64 0.80
N THR A 56 -21.61 6.96 -0.46
CA THR A 56 -22.60 6.21 -1.23
C THR A 56 -22.15 4.76 -1.41
N LYS A 57 -23.10 3.85 -1.68
CA LYS A 57 -22.77 2.43 -1.93
C LYS A 57 -21.76 2.27 -3.07
N ASP A 58 -21.89 3.08 -4.11
CA ASP A 58 -21.01 3.05 -5.28
C ASP A 58 -19.61 3.57 -4.93
N GLU A 59 -19.52 4.69 -4.21
CA GLU A 59 -18.23 5.23 -3.74
C GLU A 59 -17.49 4.25 -2.82
N ASN A 60 -18.21 3.63 -1.88
CA ASN A 60 -17.64 2.62 -1.01
C ASN A 60 -17.16 1.39 -1.80
N PHE A 61 -17.94 0.93 -2.77
CA PHE A 61 -17.53 -0.17 -3.65
C PHE A 61 -16.27 0.16 -4.44
N LEU A 62 -16.18 1.37 -5.00
CA LEU A 62 -15.01 1.83 -5.75
C LEU A 62 -13.78 1.97 -4.86
N ALA A 63 -13.93 2.50 -3.64
CA ALA A 63 -12.86 2.59 -2.65
C ALA A 63 -12.35 1.20 -2.26
N CYS A 64 -13.26 0.25 -2.05
CA CYS A 64 -12.92 -1.15 -1.79
C CYS A 64 -12.19 -1.78 -2.98
N ALA A 65 -12.67 -1.57 -4.21
CA ALA A 65 -12.01 -2.10 -5.42
C ALA A 65 -10.59 -1.58 -5.56
N LEU A 66 -10.37 -0.28 -5.30
CA LEU A 66 -9.04 0.32 -5.29
C LEU A 66 -8.16 -0.24 -4.17
N GLY A 67 -8.71 -0.40 -2.95
CA GLY A 67 -8.02 -1.02 -1.82
C GLY A 67 -7.58 -2.46 -2.13
N TRP A 68 -8.39 -3.24 -2.84
CA TRP A 68 -8.01 -4.59 -3.28
C TRP A 68 -6.90 -4.57 -4.35
N CYS A 69 -6.91 -3.63 -5.29
CA CYS A 69 -5.81 -3.46 -6.24
C CYS A 69 -4.46 -3.23 -5.53
N ILE A 70 -4.49 -2.50 -4.41
CA ILE A 70 -3.31 -2.21 -3.60
C ILE A 70 -2.80 -3.46 -2.88
N GLU A 71 -3.70 -4.26 -2.29
CA GLU A 71 -3.33 -5.54 -1.65
C GLU A 71 -2.80 -6.54 -2.68
N TRP A 72 -3.32 -6.53 -3.91
CA TRP A 72 -2.77 -7.33 -5.03
C TRP A 72 -1.37 -6.86 -5.43
N LEU A 73 -1.14 -5.55 -5.49
CA LEU A 73 0.18 -4.98 -5.79
C LEU A 73 1.19 -5.37 -4.72
N GLN A 74 0.79 -5.31 -3.45
CA GLN A 74 1.63 -5.77 -2.35
C GLN A 74 1.92 -7.27 -2.44
N ALA A 75 0.90 -8.10 -2.70
CA ALA A 75 1.09 -9.55 -2.83
C ALA A 75 2.05 -9.88 -3.98
N TYR A 76 1.97 -9.15 -5.10
CA TYR A 76 2.93 -9.26 -6.20
C TYR A 76 4.38 -9.03 -5.73
N PHE A 77 4.66 -7.92 -5.04
CA PHE A 77 6.00 -7.64 -4.55
C PHE A 77 6.47 -8.72 -3.56
N LEU A 78 5.63 -9.10 -2.58
CA LEU A 78 6.00 -10.09 -1.57
C LEU A 78 6.33 -11.46 -2.16
N VAL A 79 5.64 -11.89 -3.22
CA VAL A 79 5.94 -13.17 -3.88
C VAL A 79 7.32 -13.13 -4.55
N LEU A 80 7.67 -12.02 -5.19
CA LEU A 80 8.98 -11.87 -5.83
C LEU A 80 10.09 -11.67 -4.79
N ASP A 81 9.84 -10.84 -3.78
CA ASP A 81 10.73 -10.58 -2.64
C ASP A 81 11.11 -11.88 -1.92
N ASP A 82 10.11 -12.70 -1.56
CA ASP A 82 10.34 -14.00 -0.93
C ASP A 82 11.24 -14.91 -1.80
N ILE A 83 11.17 -14.83 -3.14
CA ILE A 83 12.04 -15.59 -4.06
C ILE A 83 13.46 -15.01 -4.06
N MET A 84 13.61 -13.69 -4.17
CA MET A 84 14.89 -12.99 -4.23
C MET A 84 15.68 -13.18 -2.93
N ASP A 85 15.01 -13.06 -1.79
CA ASP A 85 15.58 -13.25 -0.45
C ASP A 85 15.69 -14.73 -0.06
N ASN A 86 15.23 -15.64 -0.92
CA ASN A 86 15.18 -17.07 -0.66
C ASN A 86 14.46 -17.39 0.67
N ALA A 87 13.42 -16.63 0.99
CA ALA A 87 12.68 -16.72 2.25
C ALA A 87 12.02 -18.10 2.46
N HIS A 88 11.81 -18.46 3.72
CA HIS A 88 11.16 -19.72 4.09
C HIS A 88 9.67 -19.54 4.37
N THR A 89 9.31 -18.48 5.10
CA THR A 89 7.93 -18.29 5.59
C THR A 89 7.46 -16.85 5.46
N ARG A 90 6.19 -16.67 5.11
CA ARG A 90 5.45 -15.40 5.11
C ARG A 90 4.10 -15.60 5.77
N ARG A 91 3.70 -14.67 6.66
CA ARG A 91 2.38 -14.69 7.35
C ARG A 91 2.09 -16.03 8.05
N GLY A 92 3.13 -16.60 8.69
CA GLY A 92 3.04 -17.87 9.41
C GLY A 92 2.90 -19.12 8.53
N ARG A 93 3.06 -19.00 7.21
CA ARG A 93 2.96 -20.10 6.23
C ARG A 93 4.21 -20.15 5.34
N PRO A 94 4.52 -21.29 4.70
CA PRO A 94 5.60 -21.36 3.72
C PRO A 94 5.42 -20.33 2.59
N CYS A 95 6.50 -19.71 2.14
CA CYS A 95 6.45 -18.80 0.99
C CYS A 95 5.89 -19.53 -0.25
N TRP A 96 5.18 -18.82 -1.13
CA TRP A 96 4.45 -19.44 -2.24
C TRP A 96 5.35 -20.30 -3.13
N PHE A 97 6.56 -19.83 -3.44
CA PHE A 97 7.54 -20.56 -4.24
C PHE A 97 8.11 -21.82 -3.56
N ARG A 98 7.93 -21.97 -2.24
CA ARG A 98 8.34 -23.16 -1.47
C ARG A 98 7.31 -24.28 -1.50
N MET A 99 6.10 -24.02 -2.01
CA MET A 99 5.07 -25.04 -2.15
C MET A 99 5.53 -26.09 -3.17
N GLU A 100 5.40 -27.37 -2.83
CA GLU A 100 5.93 -28.51 -3.61
C GLU A 100 5.52 -28.50 -5.09
N LYS A 101 4.31 -28.01 -5.38
CA LYS A 101 3.74 -27.93 -6.74
C LYS A 101 3.97 -26.61 -7.47
N VAL A 102 4.58 -25.62 -6.81
CA VAL A 102 4.72 -24.26 -7.34
C VAL A 102 6.17 -24.02 -7.77
N GLY A 103 7.13 -24.07 -6.85
CA GLY A 103 8.53 -23.79 -7.18
C GLY A 103 8.68 -22.43 -7.89
N THR A 104 9.40 -22.43 -9.01
CA THR A 104 9.66 -21.23 -9.83
C THR A 104 8.44 -20.71 -10.61
N ILE A 105 7.33 -21.47 -10.68
CA ILE A 105 6.06 -21.01 -11.28
C ILE A 105 5.55 -19.76 -10.54
N ALA A 106 5.93 -19.60 -9.27
CA ALA A 106 5.62 -18.42 -8.46
C ALA A 106 6.01 -17.09 -9.13
N VAL A 107 7.07 -17.06 -9.97
CA VAL A 107 7.45 -15.85 -10.72
C VAL A 107 6.32 -15.43 -11.66
N ASN A 108 5.76 -16.38 -12.42
CA ASN A 108 4.64 -16.12 -13.32
C ASN A 108 3.36 -15.77 -12.55
N ASP A 109 3.12 -16.43 -11.41
CA ASP A 109 1.98 -16.12 -10.55
C ASP A 109 2.05 -14.69 -9.99
N GLY A 110 3.25 -14.21 -9.63
CA GLY A 110 3.50 -12.81 -9.29
C GLY A 110 3.13 -11.87 -10.44
N LEU A 111 3.62 -12.14 -11.65
CA LEU A 111 3.29 -11.31 -12.83
C LEU A 111 1.79 -11.30 -13.12
N LEU A 112 1.08 -12.41 -12.91
CA LEU A 112 -0.37 -12.47 -13.00
C LEU A 112 -1.01 -11.53 -11.98
N LEU A 113 -0.60 -11.55 -10.70
CA LEU A 113 -1.12 -10.59 -9.70
C LEU A 113 -0.99 -9.14 -10.18
N ARG A 114 0.16 -8.75 -10.75
CA ARG A 114 0.35 -7.40 -11.28
C ARG A 114 -0.54 -7.08 -12.49
N ASN A 115 -0.74 -8.04 -13.40
CA ASN A 115 -1.51 -7.82 -14.63
C ASN A 115 -3.02 -7.70 -14.40
N HIS A 116 -3.53 -8.20 -13.28
CA HIS A 116 -4.95 -8.11 -12.95
C HIS A 116 -5.38 -6.76 -12.40
N ILE A 117 -4.46 -6.01 -11.80
CA ILE A 117 -4.71 -4.65 -11.31
C ILE A 117 -5.33 -3.76 -12.42
N PRO A 118 -4.70 -3.58 -13.60
CA PRO A 118 -5.29 -2.75 -14.65
C PRO A 118 -6.61 -3.31 -15.19
N ILE A 119 -6.86 -4.63 -15.08
CA ILE A 119 -8.15 -5.23 -15.47
C ILE A 119 -9.26 -4.78 -14.51
N ILE A 120 -9.01 -4.82 -13.19
CA ILE A 120 -9.95 -4.36 -12.17
C ILE A 120 -10.19 -2.85 -12.29
N LEU A 121 -9.11 -2.06 -12.42
CA LEU A 121 -9.21 -0.61 -12.63
C LEU A 121 -10.04 -0.29 -13.88
N LYS A 122 -9.77 -0.95 -15.01
CA LYS A 122 -10.53 -0.75 -16.24
C LYS A 122 -12.00 -1.17 -16.13
N LYS A 123 -12.31 -2.19 -15.35
CA LYS A 123 -13.67 -2.70 -15.20
C LYS A 123 -14.55 -1.76 -14.37
N HIS A 124 -13.99 -1.13 -13.33
CA HIS A 124 -14.78 -0.39 -12.34
C HIS A 124 -14.54 1.11 -12.34
N LEU A 125 -13.37 1.57 -12.78
CA LEU A 125 -12.93 2.97 -12.64
C LEU A 125 -12.71 3.66 -13.99
N ARG A 126 -12.84 2.96 -15.13
CA ARG A 126 -12.56 3.51 -16.48
C ARG A 126 -13.29 4.79 -16.83
N GLU A 127 -14.53 4.94 -16.37
CA GLU A 127 -15.35 6.13 -16.67
C GLU A 127 -15.06 7.30 -15.73
N LYS A 128 -14.22 7.09 -14.70
CA LYS A 128 -13.86 8.14 -13.75
C LYS A 128 -12.78 9.04 -14.35
N PRO A 129 -12.84 10.36 -14.07
CA PRO A 129 -11.90 11.32 -14.65
C PRO A 129 -10.45 11.06 -14.22
N TYR A 130 -10.25 10.45 -13.04
CA TYR A 130 -8.95 10.13 -12.45
C TYR A 130 -8.41 8.74 -12.82
N TYR A 131 -9.03 8.04 -13.79
CA TYR A 131 -8.62 6.68 -14.18
C TYR A 131 -7.18 6.60 -14.69
N VAL A 132 -6.78 7.55 -15.54
CA VAL A 132 -5.44 7.57 -16.14
C VAL A 132 -4.41 7.86 -15.06
N ASP A 133 -4.68 8.84 -14.18
CA ASP A 133 -3.81 9.17 -13.05
C ASP A 133 -3.62 7.98 -12.12
N LEU A 134 -4.67 7.17 -11.88
CA LEU A 134 -4.53 5.92 -11.13
C LEU A 134 -3.63 4.90 -11.83
N LEU A 135 -3.77 4.72 -13.15
CA LEU A 135 -2.90 3.79 -13.88
C LEU A 135 -1.43 4.21 -13.80
N ASP A 136 -1.16 5.50 -14.02
CA ASP A 136 0.19 6.06 -13.96
C ASP A 136 0.77 5.89 -12.56
N LEU A 137 0.00 6.22 -11.52
CA LEU A 137 0.41 6.07 -10.14
C LEU A 137 0.76 4.60 -9.76
N PHE A 138 -0.01 3.62 -10.23
CA PHE A 138 0.29 2.20 -10.01
C PHE A 138 1.53 1.72 -10.81
N ASN A 139 1.76 2.27 -11.99
CA ASN A 139 2.95 1.98 -12.80
C ASN A 139 4.21 2.58 -12.17
N GLU A 140 4.16 3.86 -11.76
CA GLU A 140 5.25 4.56 -11.09
C GLU A 140 5.67 3.85 -9.80
N THR A 141 4.69 3.43 -8.99
CA THR A 141 4.95 2.69 -7.74
C THR A 141 5.65 1.35 -8.03
N ALA A 142 5.27 0.65 -9.11
CA ALA A 142 5.93 -0.58 -9.51
C ALA A 142 7.37 -0.39 -10.00
N SER A 143 7.63 0.71 -10.70
CA SER A 143 8.99 1.10 -11.07
C SER A 143 9.83 1.53 -9.86
N GLY A 144 9.22 2.18 -8.87
CA GLY A 144 9.88 2.58 -7.63
C GLY A 144 10.43 1.40 -6.82
N GLN A 145 9.67 0.30 -6.75
CA GLN A 145 10.13 -0.94 -6.12
C GLN A 145 11.28 -1.63 -6.89
N MET A 146 11.37 -1.43 -8.20
CA MET A 146 12.52 -1.91 -8.99
C MET A 146 13.82 -1.18 -8.59
N ILE A 147 13.73 0.09 -8.20
CA ILE A 147 14.88 0.88 -7.74
C ILE A 147 15.44 0.32 -6.41
N ASP A 148 14.56 -0.10 -5.49
CA ASP A 148 14.93 -0.76 -4.23
C ASP A 148 15.86 -1.97 -4.46
N LEU A 149 15.46 -2.82 -5.41
CA LEU A 149 16.19 -4.02 -5.78
C LEU A 149 17.59 -3.71 -6.34
N ILE A 150 17.70 -2.70 -7.21
CA ILE A 150 18.98 -2.30 -7.79
C ILE A 150 19.91 -1.76 -6.71
N THR A 151 19.41 -0.93 -5.79
CA THR A 151 20.22 -0.33 -4.72
C THR A 151 20.70 -1.33 -3.68
N THR A 152 20.03 -2.48 -3.54
CA THR A 152 20.42 -3.55 -2.60
C THR A 152 21.46 -4.51 -3.20
N LEU A 153 21.52 -4.63 -4.53
CA LEU A 153 22.49 -5.48 -5.23
C LEU A 153 23.88 -4.84 -5.37
N GLU A 154 23.95 -3.51 -5.40
CA GLU A 154 25.22 -2.77 -5.47
C GLU A 154 25.77 -2.54 -4.06
N GLY A 155 26.77 -3.35 -3.66
CA GLY A 155 27.42 -3.31 -2.34
C GLY A 155 28.31 -2.09 -2.07
N ASP A 156 27.89 -0.88 -2.45
CA ASP A 156 28.64 0.36 -2.24
C ASP A 156 28.03 1.18 -1.08
N GLU A 157 28.81 1.37 -0.01
CA GLU A 157 28.29 1.48 1.36
C GLU A 157 27.75 2.85 1.80
N ASP A 158 28.00 3.98 1.12
CA ASP A 158 27.72 5.30 1.74
C ASP A 158 26.82 6.29 0.96
N LEU A 159 26.71 6.20 -0.37
CA LEU A 159 25.89 7.15 -1.15
C LEU A 159 24.62 6.51 -1.75
N SER A 160 24.67 5.21 -2.05
CA SER A 160 23.56 4.39 -2.56
C SER A 160 22.44 4.22 -1.53
N LYS A 161 22.79 4.02 -0.26
CA LYS A 161 21.82 3.71 0.81
C LYS A 161 20.87 4.86 1.09
N THR A 162 21.38 6.09 1.19
CA THR A 162 20.56 7.28 1.49
C THR A 162 19.67 7.67 0.31
N ILE A 163 20.18 7.65 -0.92
CA ILE A 163 19.40 7.98 -2.13
C ILE A 163 18.41 6.86 -2.45
N GLY A 164 18.82 5.60 -2.32
CA GLY A 164 17.96 4.43 -2.46
C GLY A 164 16.82 4.44 -1.45
N GLN A 165 17.12 4.60 -0.16
CA GLN A 165 16.10 4.77 0.88
C GLN A 165 15.20 5.98 0.63
N MET A 166 15.75 7.10 0.17
CA MET A 166 14.98 8.30 -0.13
C MET A 166 14.08 8.11 -1.35
N LEU A 167 14.51 7.39 -2.39
CA LEU A 167 13.71 7.01 -3.56
C LEU A 167 12.64 5.98 -3.21
N VAL A 168 12.98 4.96 -2.41
CA VAL A 168 12.03 3.99 -1.84
C VAL A 168 10.97 4.70 -1.00
N CYS A 169 11.36 5.74 -0.25
CA CYS A 169 10.44 6.59 0.50
C CYS A 169 9.66 7.56 -0.40
N TRP A 170 10.25 8.02 -1.51
CA TRP A 170 9.61 8.86 -2.52
C TRP A 170 8.49 8.12 -3.25
N PHE A 171 8.72 6.83 -3.49
CA PHE A 171 7.73 5.85 -3.93
C PHE A 171 7.06 5.11 -2.77
N SER A 172 7.13 5.67 -1.55
CA SER A 172 6.63 4.97 -0.37
C SER A 172 5.17 4.58 -0.57
N VAL A 173 4.87 3.38 -0.07
CA VAL A 173 3.50 2.89 0.02
C VAL A 173 2.59 3.97 0.58
N PHE A 174 3.02 4.74 1.58
CA PHE A 174 2.22 5.81 2.18
C PHE A 174 1.83 6.94 1.23
N VAL A 175 2.78 7.48 0.45
CA VAL A 175 2.49 8.46 -0.61
C VAL A 175 1.46 7.89 -1.58
N PHE A 176 1.67 6.64 -2.00
CA PHE A 176 0.79 5.95 -2.92
C PHE A 176 -0.64 5.77 -2.39
N LEU A 177 -0.82 5.36 -1.13
CA LEU A 177 -2.14 5.16 -0.50
C LEU A 177 -2.94 6.47 -0.42
N VAL A 178 -2.30 7.55 0.02
CA VAL A 178 -2.99 8.85 0.14
C VAL A 178 -3.27 9.45 -1.23
N ALA A 179 -2.33 9.33 -2.18
CA ALA A 179 -2.54 9.77 -3.55
C ALA A 179 -3.75 9.08 -4.20
N CYS A 180 -3.94 7.79 -3.97
CA CYS A 180 -5.13 7.05 -4.42
C CYS A 180 -6.42 7.66 -3.85
N ALA A 181 -6.46 7.99 -2.55
CA ALA A 181 -7.63 8.59 -1.91
C ALA A 181 -7.91 10.03 -2.38
N LEU A 182 -6.86 10.84 -2.59
CA LEU A 182 -6.96 12.19 -3.14
C LEU A 182 -7.51 12.19 -4.56
N LEU A 183 -6.99 11.32 -5.43
CA LEU A 183 -7.50 11.15 -6.80
C LEU A 183 -8.98 10.76 -6.80
N MET A 184 -9.38 9.82 -5.94
CA MET A 184 -10.79 9.46 -5.76
C MET A 184 -11.67 10.61 -5.27
N ALA A 185 -11.11 11.54 -4.50
CA ALA A 185 -11.79 12.75 -4.04
C ALA A 185 -11.92 13.83 -5.14
N GLY A 186 -11.30 13.61 -6.31
CA GLY A 186 -11.28 14.57 -7.43
C GLY A 186 -10.19 15.63 -7.30
N GLU A 187 -9.24 15.44 -6.39
CA GLU A 187 -8.09 16.31 -6.21
C GLU A 187 -7.00 16.04 -7.26
N LYS A 188 -6.23 17.07 -7.61
CA LYS A 188 -5.07 16.95 -8.50
C LYS A 188 -3.80 16.81 -7.68
N LEU A 189 -3.02 15.75 -7.91
CA LEU A 189 -1.80 15.46 -7.15
C LEU A 189 -0.77 16.60 -7.18
N ASP A 190 -0.69 17.34 -8.29
CA ASP A 190 0.22 18.49 -8.45
C ASP A 190 -0.02 19.59 -7.41
N ASN A 191 -1.25 19.74 -6.93
CA ASN A 191 -1.60 20.74 -5.91
C ASN A 191 -1.22 20.29 -4.49
N HIS A 192 -0.83 19.03 -4.33
CA HIS A 192 -0.59 18.38 -3.03
C HIS A 192 0.89 18.07 -2.80
N LEU A 193 1.80 18.92 -3.32
CA LEU A 193 3.25 18.81 -3.09
C LEU A 193 3.61 18.78 -1.60
N VAL A 194 2.90 19.54 -0.77
CA VAL A 194 3.09 19.53 0.69
C VAL A 194 2.73 18.17 1.28
N VAL A 195 1.62 17.58 0.85
CA VAL A 195 1.19 16.24 1.29
C VAL A 195 2.20 15.19 0.90
N LYS A 196 2.72 15.27 -0.33
CA LYS A 196 3.79 14.38 -0.80
C LYS A 196 5.03 14.49 0.08
N ASN A 197 5.51 15.69 0.37
CA ASN A 197 6.69 15.89 1.21
C ASN A 197 6.50 15.33 2.62
N VAL A 198 5.33 15.58 3.25
CA VAL A 198 5.01 15.04 4.59
C VAL A 198 4.99 13.51 4.58
N LEU A 199 4.39 12.89 3.56
CA LEU A 199 4.31 11.44 3.44
C LEU A 199 5.67 10.79 3.16
N VAL A 200 6.54 11.46 2.40
CA VAL A 200 7.93 11.01 2.22
C VAL A 200 8.68 11.08 3.55
N GLU A 201 8.56 12.17 4.31
CA GLU A 201 9.15 12.28 5.65
C GLU A 201 8.62 11.20 6.60
N MET A 202 7.32 10.87 6.53
CA MET A 202 6.74 9.76 7.28
C MET A 202 7.34 8.42 6.86
N GLY A 203 7.46 8.16 5.55
CA GLY A 203 8.09 6.94 5.03
C GLY A 203 9.52 6.76 5.53
N ILE A 204 10.32 7.84 5.51
CA ILE A 204 11.70 7.84 6.04
C ILE A 204 11.69 7.54 7.54
N TYR A 205 10.82 8.21 8.29
CA TYR A 205 10.68 8.01 9.73
C TYR A 205 10.34 6.55 10.08
N PHE A 206 9.50 5.89 9.30
CA PHE A 206 9.16 4.48 9.50
C PHE A 206 10.29 3.52 9.11
N GLN A 207 11.07 3.84 8.08
CA GLN A 207 12.15 2.97 7.61
C GLN A 207 13.40 3.05 8.49
N VAL A 208 13.70 4.22 9.08
CA VAL A 208 14.98 4.50 9.76
C VAL A 208 14.91 4.35 11.31
N GLN A 209 13.78 3.93 11.87
CA GLN A 209 13.49 3.94 13.32
C GLN A 209 13.38 5.33 13.96
N TYR A 210 12.67 5.34 15.10
CA TYR A 210 12.14 6.49 15.82
C TYR A 210 13.23 7.48 16.29
N GLU A 211 13.33 8.64 15.64
CA GLU A 211 13.94 9.84 16.24
C GLU A 211 12.83 10.80 16.72
N SER A 212 12.82 11.16 18.01
CA SER A 212 11.78 12.04 18.59
C SER A 212 11.70 13.41 17.89
N LYS A 213 12.83 13.93 17.42
CA LYS A 213 12.92 15.18 16.65
C LYS A 213 12.21 15.09 15.30
N SER A 214 12.27 13.93 14.63
CA SER A 214 11.58 13.69 13.36
C SER A 214 10.06 13.65 13.54
N TYR A 215 9.58 13.12 14.67
CA TYR A 215 8.16 13.10 15.01
C TYR A 215 7.59 14.51 15.27
N GLU A 216 8.28 15.34 16.06
CA GLU A 216 7.84 16.73 16.32
C GLU A 216 7.77 17.57 15.04
N LYS A 217 8.77 17.42 14.16
CA LYS A 217 8.80 18.07 12.85
C LYS A 217 7.63 17.62 11.97
N LEU A 218 7.34 16.32 11.93
CA LEU A 218 6.21 15.76 11.19
C LEU A 218 4.87 16.33 11.66
N ILE A 219 4.63 16.35 12.98
CA ILE A 219 3.39 16.92 13.55
C ILE A 219 3.24 18.39 13.16
N SER A 220 4.30 19.20 13.28
CA SER A 220 4.26 20.61 12.89
C SER A 220 3.93 20.80 11.40
N SER A 221 4.50 19.97 10.51
CA SER A 221 4.22 20.02 9.07
C SER A 221 2.77 19.62 8.75
N ILE A 222 2.22 18.62 9.44
CA ILE A 222 0.82 18.21 9.28
C ILE A 222 -0.10 19.33 9.73
N GLU A 223 0.14 19.94 10.90
CA GLU A 223 -0.72 20.98 11.45
C GLU A 223 -0.69 22.28 10.64
N GLY A 224 0.41 22.53 9.93
CA GLY A 224 0.54 23.65 9.00
C GLY A 224 -0.26 23.51 7.69
N HIS A 225 -0.82 22.34 7.39
CA HIS A 225 -1.57 22.12 6.15
C HIS A 225 -2.93 22.84 6.15
N GLN A 226 -3.32 23.50 5.06
CA GLN A 226 -4.54 24.31 5.02
C GLN A 226 -5.85 23.49 5.12
N SER A 227 -5.88 22.27 4.56
CA SER A 227 -7.04 21.39 4.60
C SER A 227 -7.08 20.54 5.86
N LYS A 228 -8.09 20.74 6.71
CA LYS A 228 -8.34 19.93 7.93
C LYS A 228 -8.60 18.45 7.61
N ALA A 229 -9.22 18.15 6.48
CA ALA A 229 -9.47 16.78 6.05
C ALA A 229 -8.15 16.06 5.76
N VAL A 230 -7.22 16.72 5.05
CA VAL A 230 -5.88 16.20 4.78
C VAL A 230 -5.08 16.04 6.08
N GLN A 231 -5.18 16.99 7.02
CA GLN A 231 -4.56 16.83 8.35
C GLN A 231 -5.05 15.56 9.05
N ALA A 232 -6.36 15.30 9.03
CA ALA A 232 -6.95 14.13 9.66
C ALA A 232 -6.46 12.83 9.02
N VAL A 233 -6.34 12.78 7.69
CA VAL A 233 -5.75 11.65 6.96
C VAL A 233 -4.33 11.40 7.44
N LEU A 234 -3.46 12.41 7.39
CA LEU A 234 -2.05 12.30 7.78
C LEU A 234 -1.88 11.88 9.25
N LYS A 235 -2.67 12.45 10.17
CA LYS A 235 -2.69 12.06 11.59
C LYS A 235 -3.18 10.61 11.79
N SER A 236 -4.15 10.17 11.00
CA SER A 236 -4.65 8.79 11.06
C SER A 236 -3.58 7.77 10.65
N PHE A 237 -2.76 8.07 9.64
CA PHE A 237 -1.64 7.20 9.26
C PHE A 237 -0.60 7.13 10.37
N LEU A 238 -0.16 8.29 10.87
CA LEU A 238 0.82 8.36 11.95
C LEU A 238 0.38 7.59 13.21
N GLY A 239 -0.92 7.63 13.56
CA GLY A 239 -1.47 6.94 14.72
C GLY A 239 -1.66 5.43 14.56
N LYS A 240 -1.99 4.93 13.35
CA LYS A 240 -2.18 3.49 13.10
C LYS A 240 -0.87 2.71 13.19
N ASP A 241 0.23 3.32 12.80
CA ASP A 241 1.53 2.64 12.72
C ASP A 241 2.32 2.71 14.04
N LEU A 242 2.04 3.69 14.92
CA LEU A 242 2.50 3.69 16.32
C LEU A 242 2.01 2.45 17.09
N GLN A 243 0.79 1.98 16.80
CA GLN A 243 0.27 0.74 17.38
C GLN A 243 0.96 -0.51 16.82
N GLU A 244 1.50 -0.46 15.59
CA GLU A 244 2.25 -1.58 15.02
C GLU A 244 3.67 -1.69 15.60
N THR A 245 4.28 -0.57 15.98
CA THR A 245 5.62 -0.52 16.57
C THR A 245 5.64 -0.92 18.05
N GLU A 246 4.57 -0.68 18.81
CA GLU A 246 4.45 -1.15 20.21
C GLU A 246 4.26 -2.67 20.29
N VAL A 247 3.52 -3.29 19.36
CA VAL A 247 3.29 -4.74 19.32
C VAL A 247 4.56 -5.53 18.94
N GLY A 248 5.56 -4.87 18.34
CA GLY A 248 6.86 -5.47 18.02
C GLY A 248 7.80 -5.66 19.22
N LYS A 249 7.50 -5.10 20.40
CA LYS A 249 8.36 -5.22 21.60
C LYS A 249 8.04 -6.43 22.48
N ASP A 250 6.90 -7.09 22.26
CA ASP A 250 6.45 -8.21 23.11
C ASP A 250 6.84 -9.61 22.59
N VAL A 251 7.68 -9.71 21.54
CA VAL A 251 8.10 -11.01 20.96
C VAL A 251 9.58 -11.36 21.26
N GLU A 252 10.30 -10.54 22.02
CA GLU A 252 11.71 -10.83 22.40
C GLU A 252 11.93 -11.25 23.85
N LEU A 253 10.86 -11.56 24.60
CA LEU A 253 10.96 -12.12 25.96
C LEU A 253 9.94 -13.26 26.15
N ALA A 254 10.21 -14.41 25.53
CA ALA A 254 9.72 -15.72 25.97
C ALA A 254 10.64 -16.84 25.46
#